data_AF-A0A8T7L4T9-F1
#
_entry.id   AF-A0A8T7L4T9-F1
#
_cell.length_a   1.000
_cell.length_b   1.000
_cell.length_c   1.000
_cell.angle_alpha   90.00
_cell.angle_beta   90.00
_cell.angle_gamma   90.00
#
_symmetry.space_group_name_H-M   'P 1'
#
loop_
_entity.id
_entity.type
_entity.pdbx_description
1 polymer ?
#
loop_
_entity_poly.entity_id
_entity_poly.type
_entity_poly.pdbx_seq_one_letter_code
_entity_poly.pdbx_strand_id
1 'polypeptide(L)'
;MPKWEYCTAAQAPSGPLLITVTYYTMQGAAVVQHRAASYEEGSGRLWPKLIAEMGREGWELAAIDAGAWHFKRPLVEQEVT
;
A
#
# COMPACT_ATOMS: atom_id res chain seq x y z
N MET A 1 -15.27 -15.84 -11.98
CA MET A 1 -15.30 -14.70 -11.03
C MET A 1 -13.94 -14.01 -11.08
N PRO A 2 -13.87 -12.67 -11.15
CA PRO A 2 -12.59 -11.97 -11.11
C PRO A 2 -11.89 -12.24 -9.77
N LYS A 3 -10.60 -12.58 -9.83
CA LYS A 3 -9.75 -12.69 -8.64
C LYS A 3 -9.24 -11.30 -8.30
N TRP A 4 -9.06 -11.03 -7.01
CA TRP A 4 -8.64 -9.72 -6.50
C TRP A 4 -7.40 -9.86 -5.63
N GLU A 5 -6.53 -8.87 -5.70
CA GLU A 5 -5.44 -8.67 -4.75
C GLU A 5 -5.82 -7.53 -3.79
N TYR A 6 -5.31 -7.61 -2.56
CA TYR A 6 -5.56 -6.63 -1.52
C TYR A 6 -4.24 -6.13 -0.97
N CYS A 7 -4.20 -4.86 -0.57
CA CYS A 7 -3.11 -4.39 0.26
C CYS A 7 -3.59 -3.38 1.31
N THR A 8 -2.79 -3.21 2.34
CA THR A 8 -3.02 -2.21 3.39
C THR A 8 -1.78 -1.36 3.56
N ALA A 9 -1.95 -0.04 3.50
CA ALA A 9 -0.91 0.92 3.77
C ALA A 9 -1.20 1.60 5.12
N ALA A 10 -0.26 1.55 6.07
CA ALA A 10 -0.44 2.10 7.40
C ALA A 10 0.79 2.90 7.87
N GLN A 11 0.54 3.96 8.63
CA GLN A 11 1.55 4.80 9.24
C GLN A 11 1.81 4.36 10.69
N ALA A 12 3.07 4.23 11.08
CA ALA A 12 3.47 4.00 12.47
C ALA A 12 4.25 5.22 13.00
N PRO A 13 3.70 5.99 13.97
CA PRO A 13 4.37 7.15 14.55
C PRO A 13 5.33 6.71 15.66
N SER A 14 6.57 6.37 15.30
CA SER A 14 7.68 6.27 16.27
C SER A 14 8.98 6.70 15.59
N GLY A 15 9.43 7.92 15.86
CA GLY A 15 10.56 8.53 15.14
C GLY A 15 10.17 8.99 13.73
N PRO A 16 11.08 8.95 12.73
CA PRO A 16 10.71 9.20 11.35
C PRO A 16 9.56 8.28 10.89
N LEU A 17 8.60 8.83 10.13
CA LEU A 17 7.40 8.08 9.74
C LEU A 17 7.78 6.78 9.02
N LEU A 18 7.22 5.66 9.48
CA LEU A 18 7.30 4.39 8.78
C LEU A 18 5.95 4.10 8.14
N ILE A 19 5.97 3.85 6.83
CA ILE A 19 4.80 3.43 6.05
C ILE A 19 4.99 1.96 5.72
N THR A 20 4.09 1.11 6.19
CA THR A 20 4.11 -0.32 5.89
C THR A 20 3.01 -0.62 4.90
N VAL A 21 3.37 -1.24 3.78
CA VAL A 21 2.43 -1.78 2.79
C VAL A 21 2.47 -3.29 2.86
N THR A 22 1.35 -3.91 3.23
CA THR A 22 1.20 -5.37 3.24
C THR A 22 0.34 -5.79 2.06
N TYR A 23 0.94 -6.52 1.12
CA TYR A 23 0.28 -7.12 -0.03
C TYR A 23 -0.18 -8.53 0.32
N TYR A 24 -1.44 -8.85 0.04
CA TYR A 24 -2.00 -10.19 0.20
C TYR A 24 -2.17 -10.82 -1.18
N THR A 25 -1.28 -11.73 -1.52
CA THR A 25 -1.28 -12.43 -2.82
C THR A 25 -1.58 -13.92 -2.63
N MET A 26 -1.73 -14.65 -3.74
CA MET A 26 -1.92 -16.10 -3.72
C MET A 26 -0.74 -16.86 -3.11
N GLN A 27 0.45 -16.24 -3.07
CA GLN A 27 1.67 -16.81 -2.49
C GLN A 27 1.82 -16.49 -0.99
N GLY A 28 0.94 -15.67 -0.43
CA GLY A 28 0.95 -15.25 0.97
C GLY A 28 1.08 -13.74 1.14
N ALA A 29 1.36 -13.31 2.38
CA ALA A 29 1.54 -11.90 2.69
C ALA A 29 2.98 -11.46 2.39
N ALA A 30 3.14 -10.37 1.62
CA ALA A 30 4.41 -9.71 1.38
C ALA A 30 4.39 -8.31 1.99
N VAL A 31 5.44 -7.94 2.72
CA VAL A 31 5.52 -6.65 3.42
C VAL A 31 6.62 -5.80 2.81
N VAL A 32 6.27 -4.56 2.46
CA VAL A 32 7.21 -3.53 2.02
C VAL A 32 7.15 -2.37 3.01
N GLN A 33 8.32 -1.86 3.40
CA GLN A 33 8.43 -0.76 4.34
C GLN A 33 9.11 0.43 3.68
N HIS A 34 8.51 1.60 3.83
CA HIS A 34 9.06 2.88 3.38
C HIS A 34 9.30 3.76 4.59
N ARG A 35 10.56 4.14 4.81
CA ARG A 35 10.97 4.95 5.96
C ARG A 35 11.27 6.37 5.50
N ALA A 36 10.61 7.32 6.14
CA ALA A 36 10.87 8.75 5.97
C ALA A 36 12.12 9.18 6.75
N ALA A 37 12.66 10.36 6.44
CA ALA A 37 13.73 10.97 7.23
C ALA A 37 13.19 11.72 8.47
N SER A 38 11.96 12.21 8.39
CA SER A 38 11.24 12.88 9.47
C SER A 38 9.73 12.60 9.37
N TYR A 39 8.96 12.94 10.41
CA TYR A 39 7.52 12.83 10.35
C TYR A 39 6.89 13.76 9.28
N GLU A 40 7.41 14.99 9.15
CA GLU A 40 6.94 15.98 8.19
C GLU A 40 7.19 15.52 6.74
N GLU A 41 8.39 15.01 6.45
CA GLU A 41 8.71 14.46 5.14
C GLU A 41 7.85 13.23 4.83
N GLY A 42 7.61 12.40 5.84
CA GLY A 42 6.74 11.23 5.72
C GLY A 42 5.30 11.57 5.39
N SER A 43 4.69 12.45 6.17
CA SER A 43 3.27 12.79 6.05
C SER A 43 2.97 13.72 4.89
N GLY A 44 3.85 14.69 4.62
CA GLY A 44 3.66 15.70 3.57
C GLY A 44 4.11 15.26 2.18
N ARG A 45 5.03 14.29 2.07
CA ARG A 45 5.63 13.91 0.78
C ARG A 45 5.58 12.41 0.50
N LEU A 46 6.16 11.60 1.38
CA LEU A 46 6.31 10.16 1.13
C LEU A 46 4.95 9.46 1.05
N TRP A 47 4.05 9.73 1.99
CA TRP A 47 2.71 9.14 2.01
C TRP A 47 1.88 9.52 0.77
N PRO A 48 1.68 10.81 0.42
CA PRO A 48 0.98 11.19 -0.81
C PRO A 48 1.60 10.58 -2.07
N LYS A 49 2.93 10.52 -2.15
CA LYS A 49 3.64 9.89 -3.28
C LYS A 49 3.28 8.41 -3.41
N LEU A 50 3.34 7.64 -2.32
CA LEU A 50 3.04 6.21 -2.34
C LEU A 50 1.58 5.95 -2.73
N ILE A 51 0.63 6.71 -2.19
CA ILE A 51 -0.78 6.56 -2.57
C ILE A 51 -1.00 6.87 -4.06
N ALA A 52 -0.32 7.88 -4.60
CA ALA A 52 -0.39 8.20 -6.03
C ALA A 52 0.30 7.14 -6.91
N GLU A 53 1.37 6.48 -6.44
CA GLU A 53 2.00 5.34 -7.12
C GLU A 53 1.04 4.14 -7.16
N MET A 54 0.42 3.81 -6.02
CA MET A 54 -0.57 2.74 -5.93
C MET A 54 -1.74 2.97 -6.90
N GLY A 55 -2.29 4.20 -6.97
CA GLY A 55 -3.35 4.53 -7.93
C GLY A 55 -2.91 4.35 -9.39
N ARG A 56 -1.66 4.69 -9.73
CA ARG A 56 -1.10 4.47 -11.08
C ARG A 56 -0.91 2.99 -11.41
N GLU A 57 -0.69 2.15 -10.40
CA GLU A 57 -0.62 0.69 -10.52
C GLU A 57 -1.99 0.00 -10.53
N GLY A 58 -3.08 0.77 -10.56
CA GLY A 58 -4.45 0.26 -10.62
C GLY A 58 -5.02 -0.15 -9.27
N TRP A 59 -4.40 0.23 -8.15
CA TRP A 59 -4.99 0.05 -6.83
C TRP A 59 -6.11 1.05 -6.57
N GLU A 60 -7.26 0.53 -6.17
CA GLU A 60 -8.43 1.31 -5.80
C GLU A 60 -8.58 1.35 -4.29
N LEU A 61 -8.81 2.55 -3.73
CA LEU A 61 -9.11 2.70 -2.31
C LEU A 61 -10.46 2.05 -1.99
N ALA A 62 -10.45 1.07 -1.11
CA ALA A 62 -11.65 0.33 -0.69
C ALA A 62 -12.20 0.85 0.65
N ALA A 63 -11.31 1.16 1.61
CA ALA A 63 -11.70 1.64 2.92
C ALA A 63 -10.54 2.37 3.63
N ILE A 64 -10.88 3.17 4.62
CA ILE A 64 -9.94 3.72 5.61
C ILE A 64 -10.48 3.33 6.99
N ASP A 65 -9.67 2.62 7.78
CA ASP A 65 -10.04 2.19 9.13
C ASP A 65 -8.82 2.22 10.05
N ALA A 66 -9.02 2.66 11.30
CA ALA A 66 -7.98 2.75 12.33
C ALA A 66 -6.63 3.37 11.87
N GLY A 67 -6.67 4.33 10.94
CA GLY A 67 -5.47 5.00 10.40
C GLY A 67 -4.74 4.21 9.29
N ALA A 68 -5.28 3.08 8.85
CA ALA A 68 -4.81 2.30 7.71
C ALA A 68 -5.70 2.54 6.48
N TRP A 69 -5.09 2.54 5.30
CA TRP A 69 -5.78 2.63 4.02
C TRP A 69 -5.75 1.27 3.34
N HIS A 70 -6.93 0.76 3.01
CA HIS A 70 -7.12 -0.56 2.42
C HIS A 70 -7.42 -0.40 0.94
N PHE A 71 -6.69 -1.14 0.11
CA PHE A 71 -6.80 -1.08 -1.34
C PHE A 71 -7.11 -2.46 -1.91
N LYS A 72 -7.71 -2.46 -3.10
CA LYS A 72 -7.94 -3.65 -3.91
C LYS A 72 -7.55 -3.38 -5.36
N ARG A 73 -7.22 -4.43 -6.11
CA ARG A 73 -7.15 -4.37 -7.57
C ARG A 73 -7.48 -5.73 -8.20
N PRO A 74 -7.91 -5.79 -9.46
CA PRO A 74 -8.04 -7.06 -10.17
C PRO A 74 -6.69 -7.78 -10.24
N LEU A 75 -6.68 -9.09 -10.00
CA LEU A 75 -5.51 -9.93 -10.25
C LEU A 75 -5.27 -9.97 -11.76
N VAL A 76 -4.17 -9.39 -12.20
CA VAL A 76 -3.72 -9.57 -13.58
C VAL A 76 -3.00 -10.92 -13.63
N GLU A 77 -3.69 -11.94 -14.14
CA GLU A 77 -3.03 -13.20 -14.47
C GLU A 77 -2.02 -12.90 -15.59
N GLN A 78 -0.73 -12.82 -15.25
CA GLN A 78 0.31 -12.78 -16.28
C GLN A 78 0.23 -14.09 -17.04
N GLU A 79 -0.25 -14.05 -18.29
CA GLU A 79 -0.09 -15.15 -19.23
C GLU A 79 1.41 -15.40 -19.39
N VAL A 80 1.90 -16.48 -18.78
CA VAL A 80 3.27 -16.95 -18.98
C VAL A 80 3.34 -17.43 -20.43
N THR A 81 3.95 -16.62 -21.29
CA THR A 81 4.35 -17.02 -22.65
C THR A 81 5.69 -17.74 -22.61
#